data_AF-A0AAP4Q2E4-F1
#
_entry.id   AF-A0AAP4Q2E4-F1
#
_cell.length_a   1.000
_cell.length_b   1.000
_cell.length_c   1.000
_cell.angle_alpha   90.00
_cell.angle_beta   90.00
_cell.angle_gamma   90.00
#
_symmetry.space_group_name_H-M   'P 1'
#
loop_
_entity.id
_entity.type
_entity.pdbx_description
1 polymer ?
#
loop_
_entity_poly.entity_id
_entity_poly.type
_entity_poly.pdbx_seq_one_letter_code
_entity_poly.pdbx_strand_id
1 'polypeptide(L)'
;MYFSQINNYMNPLFKQNWRLFAPNPISSNQHLWTRGEIINEQGEKSFTEWVNVSEPLITAVHKNRFTPMRLISATNSSVIGQVVNKYNRDPEEYKKDINISKSDLNKLPSDLLILHRIACDALKKSYPNAKLGNVENRIVITSFKEFTGINDEESNKEGKEGKEGKEGKEGKEGKEGNVLYLDIPTLPYTKVVSF
;
A
#
# COMPACT_ATOMS: atom_id res chain seq x y z
N MET A 1 -37.60 20.87 -40.49
CA MET A 1 -36.23 21.13 -41.02
C MET A 1 -35.26 21.70 -39.99
N TYR A 2 -35.56 21.66 -38.67
CA TYR A 2 -34.70 22.22 -37.59
C TYR A 2 -34.03 21.16 -36.71
N PHE A 3 -34.53 19.92 -36.74
CA PHE A 3 -34.03 18.81 -35.94
C PHE A 3 -32.58 18.46 -36.26
N SER A 4 -32.18 18.57 -37.52
CA SER A 4 -30.81 18.29 -37.97
C SER A 4 -29.79 19.32 -37.44
N GLN A 5 -30.12 20.61 -37.44
CA GLN A 5 -29.22 21.66 -36.90
C GLN A 5 -29.08 21.52 -35.38
N ILE A 6 -30.18 21.25 -34.67
CA ILE A 6 -30.15 21.04 -33.22
C ILE A 6 -29.30 19.81 -32.90
N ASN A 7 -29.50 18.69 -33.60
CA ASN A 7 -28.76 17.46 -33.34
C ASN A 7 -27.25 17.61 -33.66
N ASN A 8 -26.88 18.40 -34.67
CA ASN A 8 -25.47 18.71 -34.96
C ASN A 8 -24.82 19.60 -33.90
N TYR A 9 -25.57 20.51 -33.29
CA TYR A 9 -25.08 21.32 -32.18
C TYR A 9 -24.96 20.53 -30.87
N MET A 10 -25.95 19.68 -30.58
CA MET A 10 -26.03 18.95 -29.31
C MET A 10 -25.07 17.74 -29.25
N ASN A 11 -24.90 16.98 -30.35
CA ASN A 11 -24.07 15.78 -30.32
C ASN A 11 -22.60 15.98 -29.87
N PRO A 12 -21.84 17.00 -30.29
CA PRO A 12 -20.46 17.16 -29.84
C PRO A 12 -20.35 17.58 -28.36
N LEU A 13 -21.34 18.32 -27.84
CA LEU A 13 -21.36 18.78 -26.44
C LEU A 13 -21.74 17.64 -25.47
N PHE A 14 -22.75 16.82 -25.81
CA PHE A 14 -23.25 15.76 -24.93
C PHE A 14 -22.55 14.40 -25.11
N LYS A 15 -21.75 14.20 -26.18
CA LYS A 15 -20.86 13.04 -26.32
C LYS A 15 -19.52 13.19 -25.57
N GLN A 16 -19.29 14.30 -24.88
CA GLN A 16 -18.12 14.43 -24.02
C GLN A 16 -18.08 13.25 -23.05
N ASN A 17 -16.99 12.49 -23.09
CA ASN A 17 -16.86 11.25 -22.34
C ASN A 17 -16.65 11.61 -20.86
N TRP A 18 -17.70 11.54 -20.04
CA TRP A 18 -17.67 11.91 -18.61
C TRP A 18 -16.72 11.02 -17.79
N ARG A 19 -16.24 9.92 -18.38
CA ARG A 19 -15.18 9.07 -17.83
C ARG A 19 -13.85 9.81 -17.63
N LEU A 20 -13.65 10.96 -18.29
CA LEU A 20 -12.46 11.82 -18.08
C LEU A 20 -12.42 12.41 -16.65
N PHE A 21 -13.56 12.52 -15.97
CA PHE A 21 -13.67 13.15 -14.65
C PHE A 21 -13.58 12.15 -13.48
N ALA A 22 -13.61 10.85 -13.78
CA ALA A 22 -13.54 9.79 -12.78
C ALA A 22 -12.52 8.74 -13.24
N PRO A 23 -11.20 8.99 -13.08
CA PRO A 23 -10.22 7.92 -13.18
C PRO A 23 -10.62 6.77 -12.26
N ASN A 24 -10.28 5.54 -12.64
CA ASN A 24 -10.59 4.37 -11.82
C ASN A 24 -10.09 4.63 -10.39
N PRO A 25 -10.95 4.44 -9.37
CA PRO A 25 -10.56 4.71 -7.99
C PRO A 25 -9.37 3.83 -7.61
N ILE A 26 -8.53 4.33 -6.70
CA ILE A 26 -7.43 3.52 -6.18
C ILE A 26 -8.00 2.26 -5.53
N SER A 27 -7.65 1.10 -6.10
CA SER A 27 -8.19 -0.19 -5.70
C SER A 27 -7.29 -0.97 -4.75
N SER A 28 -6.14 -0.41 -4.35
CA SER A 28 -5.21 -1.06 -3.44
C SER A 28 -4.51 -0.12 -2.45
N ASN A 29 -4.31 -0.61 -1.23
CA ASN A 29 -3.44 -0.02 -0.22
C ASN A 29 -2.16 -0.83 -0.12
N GLN A 30 -1.05 -0.14 0.14
CA GLN A 30 0.28 -0.75 0.25
C GLN A 30 0.91 -0.33 1.57
N HIS A 31 1.21 -1.29 2.44
CA HIS A 31 1.82 -1.04 3.75
C HIS A 31 3.10 -1.86 3.93
N LEU A 32 4.08 -1.29 4.64
CA LEU A 32 5.29 -2.00 5.03
C LEU A 32 5.09 -2.68 6.38
N TRP A 33 5.34 -3.98 6.41
CA TRP A 33 5.30 -4.82 7.59
C TRP A 33 6.70 -5.38 7.84
N THR A 34 7.09 -5.44 9.10
CA THR A 34 8.43 -5.90 9.49
C THR A 34 8.36 -6.83 10.70
N ARG A 35 9.27 -7.79 10.76
CA ARG A 35 9.52 -8.61 11.95
C ARG A 35 11.01 -8.77 12.17
N GLY A 36 11.42 -8.80 13.43
CA GLY A 36 12.80 -9.03 13.83
C GLY A 36 12.99 -10.43 14.40
N GLU A 37 14.16 -11.01 14.18
CA GLU A 37 14.67 -12.12 14.98
C GLU A 37 15.27 -11.57 16.29
N ILE A 38 14.76 -12.01 17.43
CA ILE A 38 15.31 -11.73 18.75
C ILE A 38 16.21 -12.91 19.16
N ILE A 39 17.42 -12.58 19.57
CA ILE A 39 18.33 -13.53 20.21
C ILE A 39 18.15 -13.37 21.72
N ASN A 40 17.45 -14.32 22.35
CA ASN A 40 17.34 -14.36 23.81
C ASN A 40 18.71 -14.73 24.43
N GLU A 41 18.92 -14.39 25.70
CA GLU A 41 20.17 -14.66 26.43
C GLU A 41 20.54 -16.16 26.50
N GLN A 42 19.58 -17.04 26.22
CA GLN A 42 19.74 -18.50 26.13
C GLN A 42 20.07 -19.03 24.72
N GLY A 43 20.23 -18.14 23.72
CA GLY A 43 20.58 -18.54 22.35
C GLY A 43 19.40 -19.09 21.52
N GLU A 44 18.19 -19.10 22.07
CA GLU A 44 16.97 -19.41 21.33
C GLU A 44 16.58 -18.24 20.41
N LYS A 45 16.37 -18.55 19.13
CA LYS A 45 15.90 -17.61 18.11
C LYS A 45 14.38 -17.53 18.20
N SER A 46 13.86 -16.41 18.66
CA SER A 46 12.42 -16.13 18.63
C SER A 46 12.14 -15.01 17.64
N PHE A 47 11.03 -15.11 16.91
CA PHE A 47 10.60 -14.03 16.00
C PHE A 47 9.64 -13.11 16.73
N THR A 48 9.74 -11.79 16.48
CA THR A 48 8.71 -10.85 16.90
C THR A 48 7.41 -11.07 16.13
N GLU A 49 6.31 -10.58 16.68
CA GLU A 49 5.11 -10.35 15.89
C GLU A 49 5.40 -9.38 14.75
N TRP A 50 4.60 -9.47 13.70
CA TRP A 50 4.68 -8.53 12.58
C TRP A 50 4.19 -7.15 13.02
N VAL A 51 5.05 -6.16 12.84
CA VAL A 51 4.77 -4.76 13.16
C VAL A 51 4.48 -4.01 11.86
N ASN A 52 3.34 -3.32 11.80
CA ASN A 52 3.04 -2.40 10.70
C ASN A 52 3.83 -1.09 10.89
N VAL A 53 4.75 -0.84 9.97
CA VAL A 53 5.65 0.33 10.00
C VAL A 53 4.95 1.58 9.46
N SER A 54 4.06 1.42 8.47
CA SER A 54 3.40 2.53 7.79
C SER A 54 2.33 3.20 8.67
N GLU A 55 1.56 2.44 9.42
CA GLU A 55 0.43 2.94 10.22
C GLU A 55 0.79 4.04 11.24
N PRO A 56 1.83 3.88 12.10
CA PRO A 56 2.20 4.93 13.04
C PRO A 56 2.69 6.21 12.32
N LEU A 57 3.32 6.10 11.15
CA LEU A 57 3.76 7.25 10.34
C LEU A 57 2.56 8.02 9.79
N ILE A 58 1.60 7.31 9.19
CA ILE A 58 0.37 7.88 8.65
C ILE A 58 -0.43 8.56 9.76
N THR A 59 -0.60 7.88 10.90
CA THR A 59 -1.31 8.43 12.06
C THR A 59 -0.66 9.71 12.59
N ALA A 60 0.67 9.75 12.66
CA ALA A 60 1.41 10.95 13.08
C ALA A 60 1.20 12.14 12.12
N VAL A 61 1.23 11.89 10.81
CA VAL A 61 0.97 12.90 9.78
C VAL A 61 -0.49 13.35 9.78
N HIS A 62 -1.43 12.45 10.04
CA HIS A 62 -2.85 12.79 10.17
C HIS A 62 -3.11 13.68 11.38
N LYS A 63 -2.45 13.42 12.51
CA LYS A 63 -2.52 14.29 13.71
C LYS A 63 -1.92 15.66 13.46
N ASN A 64 -0.79 15.75 12.75
CA ASN A 64 -0.17 17.01 12.38
C ASN A 64 0.40 16.94 10.96
N ARG A 65 -0.20 17.68 10.02
CA ARG A 65 0.19 17.66 8.61
C ARG A 65 1.50 18.40 8.31
N PHE A 66 1.94 19.28 9.20
CA PHE A 66 3.15 20.11 9.03
C PHE A 66 4.39 19.54 9.72
N THR A 67 4.31 18.32 10.26
CA THR A 67 5.45 17.64 10.87
C THR A 67 6.52 17.25 9.84
N PRO A 68 7.82 17.30 10.18
CA PRO A 68 8.88 16.69 9.36
C PRO A 68 8.66 15.21 9.07
N MET A 69 7.90 14.50 9.92
CA MET A 69 7.52 13.09 9.72
C MET A 69 6.75 12.86 8.40
N ARG A 70 6.13 13.90 7.84
CA ARG A 70 5.49 13.84 6.51
C ARG A 70 6.48 13.44 5.43
N LEU A 71 7.73 13.89 5.52
CA LEU A 71 8.78 13.53 4.56
C LEU A 71 9.08 12.03 4.63
N ILE A 72 9.25 11.49 5.84
CA ILE A 72 9.52 10.06 6.06
C ILE A 72 8.33 9.21 5.60
N SER A 73 7.09 9.64 5.90
CA SER A 73 5.90 8.94 5.42
C SER A 73 5.80 8.97 3.90
N ALA A 74 6.11 10.10 3.26
CA ALA A 74 6.06 10.24 1.81
C ALA A 74 7.16 9.43 1.11
N THR A 75 8.39 9.43 1.65
CA THR A 75 9.48 8.61 1.12
C THR A 75 9.16 7.12 1.28
N ASN A 76 8.65 6.69 2.43
CA ASN A 76 8.20 5.32 2.64
C ASN A 76 7.16 4.90 1.58
N SER A 77 6.08 5.68 1.40
CA SER A 77 5.07 5.38 0.39
C SER A 77 5.61 5.40 -1.04
N SER A 78 6.49 6.35 -1.37
CA SER A 78 7.10 6.44 -2.71
C SER A 78 7.97 5.22 -3.01
N VAL A 79 8.81 4.82 -2.07
CA VAL A 79 9.73 3.69 -2.24
C VAL A 79 8.96 2.38 -2.30
N ILE A 80 7.93 2.18 -1.46
CA ILE A 80 7.01 1.02 -1.56
C ILE A 80 6.41 0.96 -2.97
N GLY A 81 5.89 2.08 -3.48
CA GLY A 81 5.32 2.13 -4.83
C GLY A 81 6.34 1.80 -5.93
N GLN A 82 7.58 2.27 -5.81
CA GLN A 82 8.65 1.92 -6.76
C GLN A 82 8.98 0.42 -6.72
N VAL A 83 9.09 -0.17 -5.53
CA VAL A 83 9.33 -1.60 -5.36
C VAL A 83 8.19 -2.42 -5.98
N VAL A 84 6.93 -2.06 -5.68
CA VAL A 84 5.77 -2.76 -6.24
C VAL A 84 5.69 -2.61 -7.75
N ASN A 85 5.99 -1.41 -8.29
CA ASN A 85 6.00 -1.20 -9.74
C ASN A 85 7.09 -2.01 -10.44
N LYS A 86 8.29 -2.11 -9.85
CA LYS A 86 9.37 -2.96 -10.37
C LYS A 86 8.95 -4.43 -10.36
N TYR A 87 8.36 -4.90 -9.27
CA TYR A 87 7.84 -6.26 -9.16
C TYR A 87 6.76 -6.55 -10.21
N ASN A 88 5.82 -5.64 -10.42
CA ASN A 88 4.73 -5.80 -11.40
C ASN A 88 5.22 -5.75 -12.84
N ARG A 89 6.31 -5.04 -13.12
CA ARG A 89 6.89 -4.92 -14.46
C ARG A 89 7.59 -6.22 -14.86
N ASP A 90 8.51 -6.70 -14.02
CA ASP A 90 9.37 -7.86 -14.30
C ASP A 90 9.65 -8.67 -13.02
N PRO A 91 8.77 -9.63 -12.64
CA PRO A 91 8.89 -10.38 -11.39
C PRO A 91 10.18 -11.20 -11.26
N GLU A 92 10.65 -11.78 -12.37
CA GLU A 92 11.82 -12.66 -12.38
C GLU A 92 13.14 -11.89 -12.24
N GLU A 93 13.25 -10.71 -12.86
CA GLU A 93 14.38 -9.80 -12.67
C GLU A 93 14.44 -9.31 -11.23
N TYR A 94 13.30 -8.91 -10.67
CA TYR A 94 13.21 -8.47 -9.28
C TYR A 94 13.63 -9.57 -8.28
N LYS A 95 13.21 -10.83 -8.50
CA LYS A 95 13.67 -11.97 -7.68
C LYS A 95 15.18 -12.20 -7.82
N LYS A 96 15.76 -11.98 -9.01
CA LYS A 96 17.19 -12.11 -9.24
C LYS A 96 17.98 -11.02 -8.51
N ASP A 97 17.52 -9.77 -8.57
CA ASP A 97 18.10 -8.63 -7.85
C ASP A 97 18.08 -8.85 -6.33
N ILE A 98 16.98 -9.39 -5.82
CA ILE A 98 16.83 -9.77 -4.41
C ILE A 98 17.86 -10.84 -4.01
N ASN A 99 18.02 -11.89 -4.82
CA ASN A 99 18.94 -12.98 -4.51
C ASN A 99 20.40 -12.50 -4.54
N ILE A 100 20.76 -11.65 -5.51
CA ILE A 100 22.10 -11.03 -5.60
C ILE A 100 22.37 -10.12 -4.39
N SER A 101 21.36 -9.38 -3.94
CA SER A 101 21.51 -8.53 -2.76
C SER A 101 21.73 -9.33 -1.47
N LYS A 102 21.14 -10.51 -1.32
CA LYS A 102 21.30 -11.32 -0.10
C LYS A 102 22.76 -11.73 0.13
N SER A 103 23.54 -11.88 -0.94
CA SER A 103 24.98 -12.18 -0.86
C SER A 103 25.86 -10.97 -0.54
N ASP A 104 25.49 -9.76 -0.96
CA ASP A 104 26.30 -8.54 -0.79
C ASP A 104 25.42 -7.32 -0.41
N LEU A 105 25.43 -6.94 0.88
CA LEU A 105 24.73 -5.73 1.38
C LEU A 105 25.06 -4.45 0.60
N ASN A 106 26.28 -4.34 0.07
CA ASN A 106 26.76 -3.16 -0.65
C ASN A 106 26.18 -3.02 -2.07
N LYS A 107 25.54 -4.08 -2.61
CA LYS A 107 24.89 -4.06 -3.93
C LYS A 107 23.37 -3.89 -3.83
N LEU A 108 22.82 -3.73 -2.63
CA LEU A 108 21.38 -3.58 -2.45
C LEU A 108 20.90 -2.28 -3.11
N PRO A 109 19.84 -2.30 -3.95
CA PRO A 109 19.23 -1.09 -4.48
C PRO A 109 18.81 -0.14 -3.36
N SER A 110 18.99 1.17 -3.61
CA SER A 110 18.71 2.25 -2.65
C SER A 110 17.32 2.16 -2.04
N ASP A 111 16.33 1.75 -2.84
CA ASP A 111 14.94 1.58 -2.41
C ASP A 111 14.81 0.59 -1.24
N LEU A 112 15.41 -0.60 -1.37
CA LEU A 112 15.35 -1.62 -0.34
C LEU A 112 16.18 -1.24 0.88
N LEU A 113 17.30 -0.53 0.70
CA LEU A 113 18.09 0.04 1.81
C LEU A 113 17.26 1.02 2.64
N ILE A 114 16.51 1.92 1.99
CA ILE A 114 15.66 2.89 2.66
C ILE A 114 14.54 2.20 3.43
N LEU A 115 13.84 1.24 2.81
CA LEU A 115 12.78 0.47 3.49
C LEU A 115 13.34 -0.28 4.70
N HIS A 116 14.48 -0.95 4.53
CA HIS A 116 15.12 -1.68 5.61
C HIS A 116 15.53 -0.75 6.75
N ARG A 117 16.06 0.44 6.46
CA ARG A 117 16.43 1.43 7.48
C ARG A 117 15.21 1.91 8.28
N ILE A 118 14.11 2.23 7.61
CA ILE A 118 12.86 2.67 8.26
C ILE A 118 12.29 1.52 9.12
N ALA A 119 12.33 0.29 8.62
CA ALA A 119 11.89 -0.89 9.36
C ALA A 119 12.73 -1.14 10.62
N CYS A 120 14.05 -1.04 10.53
CA CYS A 120 14.96 -1.18 11.68
C CYS A 120 14.69 -0.13 12.77
N ASP A 121 14.39 1.12 12.37
CA ASP A 121 14.04 2.19 13.33
C ASP A 121 12.69 1.92 14.01
N ALA A 122 11.69 1.48 13.23
CA ALA A 122 10.38 1.11 13.76
C ALA A 122 10.45 -0.07 14.74
N LEU A 123 11.27 -1.10 14.44
CA LEU A 123 11.51 -2.23 15.33
C LEU A 123 12.21 -1.80 16.62
N LYS A 124 13.23 -0.94 16.53
CA LYS A 124 13.91 -0.39 17.71
C LYS A 124 12.96 0.36 18.63
N LYS A 125 12.03 1.13 18.05
CA LYS A 125 11.01 1.87 18.80
C LYS A 125 9.99 0.93 19.47
N SER A 126 9.64 -0.15 18.80
CA SER A 126 8.67 -1.13 19.29
C SER A 126 9.27 -2.08 20.35
N TYR A 127 10.56 -2.42 20.21
CA TYR A 127 11.29 -3.32 21.11
C TYR A 127 12.62 -2.72 21.57
N PRO A 128 12.61 -1.74 22.50
CA PRO A 128 13.82 -1.02 22.90
C PRO A 128 14.91 -1.88 23.56
N ASN A 129 14.51 -2.97 24.23
CA ASN A 129 15.39 -3.80 25.06
C ASN A 129 15.81 -5.12 24.39
N ALA A 130 15.34 -5.41 23.17
CA ALA A 130 15.61 -6.67 22.49
C ALA A 130 16.91 -6.61 21.66
N LYS A 131 17.73 -7.66 21.74
CA LYS A 131 18.86 -7.85 20.81
C LYS A 131 18.33 -8.40 19.49
N LEU A 132 18.19 -7.52 18.51
CA LEU A 132 17.74 -7.87 17.15
C LEU A 132 18.92 -8.42 16.33
N GLY A 133 18.72 -9.58 15.71
CA GLY A 133 19.68 -10.27 14.84
C GLY A 133 19.43 -9.97 13.37
N ASN A 134 18.37 -10.55 12.80
CA ASN A 134 17.94 -10.31 11.42
C ASN A 134 16.59 -9.60 11.39
N VAL A 135 16.31 -8.90 10.29
CA VAL A 135 15.03 -8.24 10.02
C VAL A 135 14.47 -8.76 8.72
N GLU A 136 13.21 -9.17 8.78
CA GLU A 136 12.43 -9.54 7.62
C GLU A 136 11.40 -8.47 7.33
N ASN A 137 11.30 -8.09 6.06
CA ASN A 137 10.40 -7.05 5.60
C ASN A 137 9.44 -7.63 4.58
N ARG A 138 8.20 -7.14 4.59
CA ARG A 138 7.15 -7.55 3.69
C ARG A 138 6.30 -6.36 3.32
N ILE A 139 5.97 -6.21 2.05
CA ILE A 139 4.95 -5.27 1.60
C ILE A 139 3.62 -6.02 1.53
N VAL A 140 2.63 -5.51 2.25
CA VAL A 140 1.26 -6.01 2.25
C VAL A 140 0.45 -5.13 1.32
N ILE A 141 -0.07 -5.73 0.25
CA ILE A 141 -0.93 -5.07 -0.72
C ILE A 141 -2.35 -5.57 -0.47
N THR A 142 -3.20 -4.71 0.08
CA THR A 142 -4.62 -5.00 0.29
C THR A 142 -5.40 -4.40 -0.86
N SER A 143 -5.98 -5.23 -1.72
CA SER A 143 -6.95 -4.76 -2.72
C SER A 143 -8.33 -4.61 -2.10
N PHE A 144 -9.14 -3.67 -2.56
CA PHE A 144 -10.55 -3.55 -2.18
C PHE A 144 -11.42 -3.78 -3.40
N LYS A 145 -12.61 -4.35 -3.17
CA LYS A 145 -13.60 -4.48 -4.24
C LYS A 145 -14.06 -3.09 -4.65
N GLU A 146 -14.02 -2.79 -5.94
CA GLU A 146 -14.59 -1.56 -6.48
C GLU A 146 -16.08 -1.47 -6.13
N PHE A 147 -16.54 -0.26 -5.81
CA PHE A 147 -17.92 0.00 -5.40
C PHE A 147 -18.97 -0.28 -6.51
N THR A 148 -18.53 -0.59 -7.73
CA THR A 148 -19.35 -0.93 -8.90
C THR A 148 -20.12 -2.26 -8.78
N GLY A 149 -20.26 -2.80 -7.57
CA GLY A 149 -21.04 -3.99 -7.26
C GLY A 149 -22.54 -3.76 -7.00
N ILE A 150 -23.16 -2.72 -7.57
CA ILE A 150 -24.63 -2.70 -7.74
C ILE A 150 -24.92 -3.10 -9.18
N ASN A 151 -25.02 -4.42 -9.37
CA ASN A 151 -25.78 -5.11 -10.41
C ASN A 151 -25.60 -4.65 -11.87
N ASP A 152 -24.50 -5.06 -12.52
CA ASP A 152 -24.51 -5.21 -13.99
C ASP A 152 -25.54 -6.29 -14.45
N GLU A 153 -26.02 -7.14 -13.52
CA GLU A 153 -27.11 -8.11 -13.76
C GLU A 153 -28.54 -7.53 -13.69
N GLU A 154 -28.74 -6.30 -13.18
CA GLU A 154 -30.08 -5.66 -13.11
C GLU A 154 -30.32 -4.63 -14.22
N SER A 155 -29.42 -4.49 -15.18
CA SER A 155 -29.63 -3.65 -16.37
C SER A 155 -30.72 -4.18 -17.33
N ASN A 156 -31.49 -5.21 -16.93
CA ASN A 156 -32.61 -5.76 -17.69
C ASN A 156 -33.90 -5.97 -16.87
N LYS A 157 -34.20 -5.10 -15.89
CA LYS A 157 -35.54 -5.06 -15.27
C LYS A 157 -36.10 -3.66 -15.27
N GLU A 158 -37.17 -3.51 -16.05
CA GLU A 158 -38.02 -2.34 -16.16
C GLU A 158 -38.43 -1.79 -14.79
N GLY A 159 -38.56 -0.46 -14.74
CA GLY A 159 -38.61 0.35 -13.53
C GLY A 159 -39.74 0.03 -12.55
N LYS A 160 -39.47 0.37 -11.28
CA LYS A 160 -40.51 0.71 -10.31
C LYS A 160 -40.10 1.91 -9.47
N GLU A 161 -41.11 2.73 -9.21
CA GLU A 161 -41.10 4.03 -8.55
C GLU A 161 -40.45 4.05 -7.17
N GLY A 162 -39.95 5.23 -6.82
CA GLY A 162 -39.18 5.51 -5.62
C GLY A 162 -39.97 5.37 -4.31
N LYS A 163 -39.24 5.01 -3.26
CA LYS A 163 -39.65 5.22 -1.87
C LYS A 163 -38.53 5.90 -1.08
N GLU A 164 -38.98 6.76 -0.19
CA GLU A 164 -38.27 7.75 0.61
C GLU A 164 -37.11 7.21 1.44
N GLY A 165 -36.16 8.12 1.70
CA GLY A 165 -34.88 7.87 2.35
C GLY A 165 -34.99 7.38 3.80
N LYS A 166 -34.10 6.46 4.14
CA LYS A 166 -33.76 6.12 5.53
C LYS A 166 -32.32 6.54 5.82
N GLU A 167 -32.17 7.18 6.98
CA GLU A 167 -30.96 7.77 7.53
C GLU A 167 -29.78 6.79 7.62
N GLY A 168 -28.58 7.37 7.59
CA GLY A 168 -27.30 6.70 7.46
C GLY A 168 -27.05 5.62 8.51
N LYS A 169 -26.69 4.43 8.03
CA LYS A 169 -26.03 3.42 8.84
C LYS A 169 -24.52 3.64 8.76
N GLU A 170 -23.89 3.71 9.92
CA GLU A 170 -22.45 3.72 10.11
C GLU A 170 -21.78 2.65 9.23
N GLY A 171 -20.71 3.07 8.56
CA GLY A 171 -19.98 2.26 7.60
C GLY A 171 -19.55 0.94 8.21
N LYS A 172 -20.15 -0.16 7.74
CA LYS A 172 -19.65 -1.50 8.00
C LYS A 172 -18.25 -1.61 7.40
N GLU A 173 -17.30 -2.09 8.20
CA GLU A 173 -15.95 -2.47 7.75
C GLU A 173 -16.06 -3.26 6.45
N GLY A 174 -15.44 -2.72 5.40
CA GLY A 174 -15.52 -3.28 4.06
C GLY A 174 -14.99 -4.71 4.07
N LYS A 175 -15.75 -5.63 3.46
CA LYS A 175 -15.34 -7.03 3.25
C LYS A 175 -13.90 -7.08 2.73
N GLU A 176 -13.05 -7.84 3.41
CA GLU A 176 -11.64 -8.04 3.09
C GLU A 176 -11.49 -8.37 1.60
N GLY A 177 -10.84 -7.49 0.85
CA GLY A 177 -10.43 -7.81 -0.51
C GLY A 177 -9.13 -8.62 -0.51
N ASN A 178 -8.70 -9.05 -1.69
CA ASN A 178 -7.54 -9.95 -1.81
C ASN A 178 -6.27 -9.29 -1.24
N VAL A 179 -5.60 -9.99 -0.34
CA VAL A 179 -4.32 -9.56 0.26
C VAL A 179 -3.18 -10.29 -0.45
N LEU A 180 -2.25 -9.52 -1.01
CA LEU A 180 -1.02 -10.03 -1.61
C LEU A 180 0.17 -9.65 -0.73
N TYR A 181 1.09 -10.60 -0.58
CA TYR A 181 2.32 -10.43 0.19
C TYR A 181 3.52 -10.43 -0.74
N LEU A 182 4.29 -9.35 -0.71
CA LEU A 182 5.58 -9.25 -1.39
C LEU A 182 6.69 -9.30 -0.35
N ASP A 183 7.36 -10.45 -0.25
CA ASP A 183 8.47 -10.65 0.67
C ASP A 183 9.74 -9.94 0.15
N ILE A 184 10.36 -9.14 1.02
CA ILE A 184 11.65 -8.49 0.79
C ILE A 184 12.73 -9.38 1.43
N PRO A 185 13.95 -9.45 0.87
CA PRO A 185 15.04 -10.23 1.44
C PRO A 185 15.24 -9.94 2.93
N THR A 186 15.49 -11.01 3.67
CA THR A 186 15.94 -10.97 5.06
C THR A 186 17.30 -10.31 5.12
N LEU A 187 17.42 -9.23 5.86
CA LEU A 187 18.66 -8.46 5.97
C LEU A 187 19.08 -8.41 7.44
N PRO A 188 20.39 -8.47 7.75
CA PRO A 188 20.85 -8.37 9.12
C PRO A 188 20.44 -7.02 9.72
N TYR A 189 20.06 -7.04 10.99
CA TYR A 189 19.83 -5.81 11.75
C TYR A 189 21.17 -5.07 11.86
N THR A 190 21.36 -4.09 10.98
CA THR A 190 22.47 -3.17 11.11
C THR A 190 22.02 -2.09 12.07
N LYS A 191 22.68 -1.99 13.22
CA LYS A 191 22.48 -0.89 14.18
C LYS A 191 22.67 0.40 13.39
N VAL A 192 21.57 1.09 13.08
CA VAL A 192 21.63 2.33 12.30
C VAL A 192 22.38 3.31 13.19
N VAL A 193 23.68 3.48 12.90
CA VAL A 193 24.49 4.52 13.52
C VAL A 193 23.81 5.82 13.10
N SER A 194 23.26 6.51 14.08
CA SER A 194 22.89 7.91 13.96
C SER A 194 24.12 8.65 13.45
N PHE A 195 24.02 9.21 12.24
CA PHE A 195 24.95 10.25 11.81
C PHE A 195 24.82 11.46 12.75
#